data_AF-X1EKG4-F1
#
_entry.id   AF-X1EKG4-F1
#
_cell.length_a   1.000
_cell.length_b   1.000
_cell.length_c   1.000
_cell.angle_alpha   90.00
_cell.angle_beta   90.00
_cell.angle_gamma   90.00
#
_symmetry.space_group_name_H-M   'P 1'
#
loop_
_entity.id
_entity.type
_entity.pdbx_description
1 polymer ?
#
loop_
_entity_poly.entity_id
_entity_poly.type
_entity_poly.pdbx_seq_one_letter_code
_entity_poly.pdbx_strand_id
1 'polypeptide(L)'
;SANLKKIYKATLYLRGMVSVVGLKSVPIDFVIFDELDEAPQNAVDKAMERMGHSDFRHVLKLSNPTLPDYGIDEAFQKTDQRYWLLKCVKCNAHTCLEDTFPECLVRVNGHAIRACQSCGAELNPSVGEWVAKRPDITDKRGYHYSQLFSHFINP
;
A
#
# COMPACT_ATOMS: atom_id res chain seq x y z
N SER A 1 -30.80 -1.19 6.33
CA SER A 1 -29.55 -1.90 6.69
C SER A 1 -28.36 -1.03 6.31
N ALA A 2 -27.57 -0.56 7.28
CA ALA A 2 -26.57 0.50 7.09
C ALA A 2 -25.32 0.12 6.27
N ASN A 3 -25.17 -1.18 5.94
CA ASN A 3 -23.92 -1.76 5.44
C ASN A 3 -24.00 -2.29 3.99
N LEU A 4 -25.07 -1.92 3.27
CA LEU A 4 -25.31 -2.29 1.88
C LEU A 4 -25.56 -1.03 1.06
N LYS A 5 -24.78 -0.80 0.01
CA LYS A 5 -25.01 0.30 -0.93
C LYS A 5 -25.08 -0.24 -2.35
N LYS A 6 -26.14 0.12 -3.07
CA LYS A 6 -26.24 -0.15 -4.50
C LYS A 6 -25.63 1.02 -5.26
N ILE A 7 -24.65 0.74 -6.11
CA ILE A 7 -23.96 1.73 -6.94
C ILE A 7 -24.14 1.29 -8.39
N TYR A 8 -25.10 1.91 -9.09
CA TYR A 8 -25.54 1.46 -10.42
C TYR A 8 -25.91 -0.03 -10.43
N LYS A 9 -25.13 -0.84 -11.17
CA LYS A 9 -25.29 -2.29 -11.31
C LYS A 9 -24.50 -3.08 -10.27
N ALA A 10 -23.63 -2.43 -9.50
CA ALA A 10 -22.80 -3.05 -8.48
C ALA A 10 -23.41 -2.90 -7.08
N THR A 11 -23.01 -3.81 -6.19
CA THR A 11 -23.43 -3.80 -4.80
C THR A 11 -22.19 -3.78 -3.90
N LEU A 12 -22.08 -2.75 -3.07
CA LEU A 12 -21.02 -2.60 -2.08
C LEU A 12 -21.51 -3.12 -0.73
N TYR A 13 -20.77 -4.08 -0.18
CA TYR A 13 -20.97 -4.61 1.16
C TYR A 13 -19.85 -4.13 2.08
N LEU A 14 -20.22 -3.49 3.20
CA LEU A 14 -19.27 -3.11 4.24
C LEU A 14 -19.40 -4.09 5.40
N ARG A 15 -18.35 -4.87 5.68
CA ARG A 15 -18.38 -5.95 6.67
C ARG A 15 -17.20 -5.81 7.63
N GLY A 16 -17.49 -5.79 8.92
CA GLY A 16 -16.46 -6.01 9.94
C GLY A 16 -16.03 -7.47 9.96
N MET A 17 -14.74 -7.73 10.16
CA MET A 17 -14.17 -9.09 10.09
C MET A 17 -14.22 -9.86 11.41
N VAL A 18 -14.63 -9.22 12.50
CA VAL A 18 -14.79 -9.84 13.83
C VAL A 18 -15.87 -10.93 13.82
N SER A 19 -16.98 -10.72 13.09
CA SER A 19 -18.06 -11.71 12.97
C SER A 19 -17.97 -12.49 11.66
N VAL A 20 -17.59 -13.76 11.77
CA VAL A 20 -17.47 -14.69 10.63
C VAL A 20 -18.81 -14.94 9.93
N VAL A 21 -19.94 -14.78 10.62
CA VAL A 21 -21.28 -15.03 10.04
C VAL A 21 -21.58 -14.06 8.90
N GLY A 22 -21.12 -12.80 9.01
CA GLY A 22 -21.33 -11.78 8.00
C GLY A 22 -20.54 -11.98 6.69
N LEU A 23 -19.56 -12.88 6.69
CA LEU A 23 -18.64 -13.14 5.57
C LEU A 23 -19.04 -14.33 4.68
N LYS A 24 -19.97 -15.19 5.14
CA LYS A 24 -20.25 -16.48 4.47
C LYS A 24 -21.26 -16.45 3.34
N SER A 25 -22.05 -15.37 3.18
CA SER A 25 -23.33 -15.45 2.47
C SER A 25 -23.40 -14.74 1.11
N VAL A 26 -22.32 -14.11 0.63
CA VAL A 26 -22.38 -13.26 -0.57
C VAL A 26 -21.25 -13.63 -1.53
N PRO A 27 -21.53 -13.89 -2.83
CA PRO A 27 -20.50 -14.01 -3.86
C PRO A 27 -19.83 -12.65 -4.10
N ILE A 28 -18.51 -12.62 -4.29
CA ILE A 28 -17.72 -11.39 -4.37
C ILE A 28 -16.86 -11.40 -5.64
N ASP A 29 -16.87 -10.29 -6.37
CA ASP A 29 -15.98 -10.08 -7.53
C ASP A 29 -14.71 -9.29 -7.19
N PHE A 30 -14.79 -8.44 -6.16
CA PHE A 30 -13.68 -7.63 -5.67
C PHE A 30 -13.75 -7.52 -4.15
N VAL A 31 -12.70 -7.93 -3.45
CA VAL A 31 -12.53 -7.74 -2.01
C VAL A 31 -11.45 -6.71 -1.71
N ILE A 32 -11.74 -5.82 -0.76
CA ILE A 32 -10.78 -4.88 -0.18
C ILE A 32 -10.65 -5.26 1.29
N PHE A 33 -9.45 -5.68 1.69
CA PHE A 33 -9.10 -5.86 3.10
C PHE A 33 -8.47 -4.56 3.60
N ASP A 34 -9.14 -3.92 4.54
CA ASP A 34 -8.65 -2.76 5.26
C ASP A 34 -8.11 -3.21 6.62
N GLU A 35 -6.98 -2.64 7.06
CA GLU A 35 -6.22 -3.07 8.24
C GLU A 35 -6.02 -4.60 8.29
N LEU A 36 -5.48 -5.17 7.21
CA LEU A 36 -5.31 -6.63 7.05
C LEU A 36 -4.60 -7.28 8.25
N ASP A 37 -3.61 -6.62 8.84
CA ASP A 37 -2.82 -7.17 9.94
C ASP A 37 -3.66 -7.35 11.23
N GLU A 38 -4.72 -6.55 11.39
CA GLU A 38 -5.69 -6.66 12.51
C GLU A 38 -6.78 -7.71 12.25
N ALA A 39 -6.83 -8.25 11.03
CA ALA A 39 -7.85 -9.21 10.64
C ALA A 39 -7.50 -10.64 11.10
N PRO A 40 -8.45 -11.40 11.69
CA PRO A 40 -8.24 -12.82 11.94
C PRO A 40 -7.99 -13.58 10.62
N GLN A 41 -6.91 -14.37 10.54
CA GLN A 41 -6.54 -15.10 9.33
C GLN A 41 -7.70 -15.94 8.76
N ASN A 42 -8.46 -16.59 9.64
CA ASN A 42 -9.61 -17.41 9.25
C ASN A 42 -10.75 -16.61 8.58
N ALA A 43 -10.82 -15.30 8.77
CA ALA A 43 -11.78 -14.41 8.13
C ALA A 43 -11.32 -14.01 6.74
N VAL A 44 -10.00 -13.82 6.54
CA VAL A 44 -9.38 -13.56 5.24
C VAL A 44 -9.62 -14.74 4.30
N ASP A 45 -9.30 -15.96 4.75
CA ASP A 45 -9.44 -17.17 3.92
C ASP A 45 -10.90 -17.38 3.47
N LYS A 46 -11.86 -17.18 4.39
CA LYS A 46 -13.30 -17.30 4.08
C LYS A 46 -13.78 -16.27 3.08
N ALA A 47 -13.29 -15.03 3.17
CA ALA A 47 -13.61 -13.98 2.21
C ALA A 47 -13.04 -14.33 0.83
N MET A 48 -11.80 -14.85 0.78
CA MET A 48 -11.16 -15.29 -0.47
C MET A 48 -11.96 -16.44 -1.14
N GLU A 49 -12.47 -17.40 -0.38
CA GLU A 49 -13.31 -18.48 -0.92
C GLU A 49 -14.57 -17.98 -1.64
N ARG A 50 -15.10 -16.80 -1.27
CA ARG A 50 -16.32 -16.25 -1.89
C ARG A 50 -16.12 -15.81 -3.33
N MET A 51 -14.87 -15.68 -3.77
CA MET A 51 -14.52 -15.34 -5.15
C MET A 51 -14.39 -16.58 -6.05
N GLY A 52 -14.61 -17.80 -5.53
CA GLY A 52 -14.38 -19.04 -6.26
C GLY A 52 -15.13 -19.15 -7.60
N HIS A 53 -16.28 -18.50 -7.73
CA HIS A 53 -17.10 -18.47 -8.95
C HIS A 53 -17.07 -17.12 -9.69
N SER A 54 -16.28 -16.15 -9.25
CA SER A 54 -16.12 -14.88 -9.97
C SER A 54 -15.10 -15.04 -11.10
N ASP A 55 -15.36 -14.41 -12.24
CA ASP A 55 -14.40 -14.28 -13.34
C ASP A 55 -13.36 -13.18 -13.08
N PHE A 56 -13.65 -12.22 -12.19
CA PHE A 56 -12.80 -11.05 -11.92
C PHE A 56 -11.77 -11.29 -10.81
N ARG A 57 -12.23 -11.81 -9.66
CA ARG A 57 -11.40 -12.18 -8.49
C ARG A 57 -10.40 -11.11 -8.06
N HIS A 58 -10.81 -9.84 -8.08
CA HIS A 58 -9.93 -8.75 -7.68
C HIS A 58 -9.71 -8.75 -6.16
N VAL A 59 -8.48 -8.45 -5.75
CA VAL A 59 -8.09 -8.39 -4.34
C VAL A 59 -7.23 -7.15 -4.13
N LEU A 60 -7.62 -6.33 -3.16
CA LEU A 60 -6.81 -5.22 -2.66
C LEU A 60 -6.60 -5.43 -1.16
N LYS A 61 -5.35 -5.30 -0.72
CA LYS A 61 -4.95 -5.45 0.69
C LYS A 61 -4.30 -4.14 1.12
N LEU A 62 -4.81 -3.55 2.19
CA LEU A 62 -4.34 -2.31 2.79
C LEU A 62 -4.09 -2.59 4.27
N SER A 63 -2.92 -2.20 4.78
CA SER A 63 -2.59 -2.30 6.20
C SER A 63 -1.29 -1.57 6.49
N ASN A 64 -1.01 -1.35 7.76
CA ASN A 64 0.33 -1.09 8.25
C ASN A 64 0.99 -2.43 8.65
N PRO A 65 2.24 -2.70 8.25
CA PRO A 65 2.93 -3.93 8.61
C PRO A 65 3.18 -3.97 10.11
N THR A 66 2.79 -5.09 10.73
CA THR A 66 2.98 -5.32 12.18
C THR A 66 4.19 -6.18 12.50
N LEU A 67 4.41 -7.25 11.72
CA LEU A 67 5.51 -8.18 11.86
C LEU A 67 6.11 -8.50 10.48
N PRO A 68 7.44 -8.74 10.38
CA PRO A 68 8.06 -9.24 9.16
C PRO A 68 7.45 -10.59 8.74
N ASP A 69 7.38 -10.81 7.44
CA ASP A 69 6.87 -12.05 6.82
C ASP A 69 5.43 -12.43 7.26
N TYR A 70 4.65 -11.44 7.70
CA TYR A 70 3.26 -11.61 8.11
C TYR A 70 2.34 -10.56 7.45
N GLY A 71 1.05 -10.88 7.36
CA GLY A 71 0.01 -9.90 6.98
C GLY A 71 0.29 -9.20 5.66
N ILE A 72 0.30 -7.86 5.68
CA ILE A 72 0.59 -7.05 4.50
C ILE A 72 2.04 -7.15 4.06
N ASP A 73 3.01 -7.36 4.96
CA ASP A 73 4.42 -7.49 4.58
C ASP A 73 4.62 -8.74 3.72
N GLU A 74 4.15 -9.91 4.18
CA GLU A 74 4.21 -11.15 3.40
C GLU A 74 3.51 -11.01 2.04
N ALA A 75 2.36 -10.31 2.02
CA ALA A 75 1.63 -10.04 0.80
C ALA A 75 2.42 -9.14 -0.15
N PHE A 76 3.07 -8.09 0.36
CA PHE A 76 3.89 -7.15 -0.40
C PHE A 76 5.16 -7.81 -0.97
N GLN A 77 5.83 -8.69 -0.20
CA GLN A 77 7.00 -9.44 -0.67
C GLN A 77 6.71 -10.27 -1.93
N LYS A 78 5.46 -10.70 -2.11
CA LYS A 78 4.95 -11.47 -3.26
C LYS A 78 4.51 -10.59 -4.46
N THR A 79 4.80 -9.30 -4.46
CA THR A 79 4.44 -8.33 -5.53
C THR A 79 5.66 -7.79 -6.27
N ASP A 80 5.43 -6.92 -7.25
CA ASP A 80 6.48 -6.15 -7.93
C ASP A 80 7.18 -5.07 -7.09
N GLN A 81 6.75 -4.87 -5.84
CA GLN A 81 7.37 -4.00 -4.83
C GLN A 81 7.67 -2.58 -5.33
N ARG A 82 6.64 -1.75 -5.50
CA ARG A 82 6.80 -0.37 -5.95
C ARG A 82 7.07 0.58 -4.81
N TYR A 83 8.06 1.44 -5.04
CA TYR A 83 8.44 2.53 -4.15
C TYR A 83 8.33 3.87 -4.88
N TRP A 84 8.02 4.93 -4.14
CA TRP A 84 7.94 6.29 -4.70
C TRP A 84 9.35 6.89 -4.77
N LEU A 85 9.91 6.95 -5.97
CA LEU A 85 11.21 7.53 -6.21
C LEU A 85 11.06 9.01 -6.53
N LEU A 86 11.48 9.88 -5.61
CA LEU A 86 11.46 11.31 -5.83
C LEU A 86 12.55 11.71 -6.82
N LYS A 87 12.17 12.48 -7.83
CA LYS A 87 13.09 13.02 -8.83
C LYS A 87 13.63 14.36 -8.36
N CYS A 88 14.95 14.48 -8.32
CA CYS A 88 15.60 15.74 -8.02
C CYS A 88 15.59 16.66 -9.23
N VAL A 89 14.94 17.83 -9.11
CA VAL A 89 14.90 18.84 -10.17
C VAL A 89 16.26 19.50 -10.46
N LYS A 90 17.22 19.39 -9.52
CA LYS A 90 18.57 19.96 -9.67
C LYS A 90 19.53 19.08 -10.47
N CYS A 91 19.53 17.77 -10.21
CA CYS A 91 20.49 16.84 -10.82
C CYS A 91 19.85 15.71 -11.64
N ASN A 92 18.52 15.63 -11.73
CA ASN A 92 17.74 14.59 -12.40
C ASN A 92 17.89 13.16 -11.85
N ALA A 93 18.65 12.97 -10.76
CA ALA A 93 18.72 11.69 -10.07
C ALA A 93 17.41 11.39 -9.32
N HIS A 94 17.15 10.10 -9.10
CA HIS A 94 16.02 9.62 -8.32
C HIS A 94 16.48 9.16 -6.94
N THR A 95 15.67 9.40 -5.91
CA THR A 95 15.92 8.99 -4.53
C THR A 95 14.69 8.27 -3.99
N CYS A 96 14.87 7.03 -3.56
CA CYS A 96 13.88 6.31 -2.75
C CYS A 96 14.20 6.62 -1.29
N LEU A 97 13.33 7.35 -0.58
CA LEU A 97 13.66 7.83 0.76
C LEU A 97 13.82 6.68 1.74
N GLU A 98 13.02 5.63 1.61
CA GLU A 98 13.07 4.42 2.42
C GLU A 98 14.43 3.71 2.35
N ASP A 99 15.07 3.71 1.18
CA ASP A 99 16.39 3.06 1.00
C ASP A 99 17.53 3.86 1.62
N THR A 100 17.32 5.16 1.79
CA THR A 100 18.32 6.12 2.25
C THR A 100 18.00 6.69 3.63
N PHE A 101 17.02 6.13 4.33
CA PHE A 101 16.64 6.57 5.66
C PHE A 101 17.60 5.95 6.69
N PRO A 102 18.07 6.72 7.69
CA PRO A 102 17.70 8.10 8.03
C PRO A 102 18.49 9.20 7.32
N GLU A 103 19.52 8.87 6.52
CA GLU A 103 20.47 9.82 5.94
C GLU A 103 19.83 10.83 4.97
N CYS A 104 18.68 10.48 4.39
CA CYS A 104 17.91 11.38 3.52
C CYS A 104 17.24 12.54 4.26
N LEU A 105 17.22 12.55 5.59
CA LEU A 105 16.69 13.65 6.39
C LEU A 105 17.84 14.50 6.93
N VAL A 106 18.12 15.62 6.26
CA VAL A 106 19.27 16.48 6.57
C VAL A 106 18.81 17.78 7.19
N ARG A 107 19.49 18.25 8.24
CA ARG A 107 19.25 19.59 8.80
C ARG A 107 19.99 20.66 8.04
N VAL A 108 19.27 21.65 7.53
CA VAL A 108 19.80 22.85 6.87
C VAL A 108 19.15 24.05 7.54
N ASN A 109 19.94 25.03 8.01
CA ASN A 109 19.44 26.27 8.62
C ASN A 109 18.32 26.06 9.67
N GLY A 110 18.45 25.02 10.50
CA GLY A 110 17.51 24.74 11.59
C GLY A 110 16.23 23.98 11.23
N HIS A 111 16.00 23.64 9.96
CA HIS A 111 14.90 22.76 9.53
C HIS A 111 15.45 21.49 8.88
N ALA A 112 14.70 20.38 8.99
CA ALA A 112 15.02 19.17 8.25
C ALA A 112 14.48 19.29 6.81
N ILE A 113 15.19 18.67 5.87
CA ILE A 113 14.81 18.54 4.46
C ILE A 113 14.91 17.08 4.02
N ARG A 114 14.15 16.74 2.98
CA ARG A 114 14.31 15.48 2.24
C ARG A 114 15.43 15.67 1.23
N ALA A 115 16.65 15.26 1.56
CA ALA A 115 17.82 15.47 0.74
C ALA A 115 17.93 14.43 -0.37
N CYS A 116 18.24 14.90 -1.58
CA CYS A 116 18.63 14.04 -2.69
C CYS A 116 19.92 13.29 -2.35
N GLN A 117 19.91 11.95 -2.48
CA GLN A 117 21.08 11.11 -2.20
C GLN A 117 22.31 11.46 -3.06
N SER A 118 22.10 12.03 -4.26
CA SER A 118 23.18 12.31 -5.20
C SER A 118 23.79 13.70 -5.07
N CYS A 119 23.00 14.71 -4.68
CA CYS A 119 23.49 16.11 -4.67
C CYS A 119 23.09 16.94 -3.44
N GLY A 120 22.38 16.34 -2.48
CA GLY A 120 21.95 16.97 -1.23
C GLY A 120 20.85 18.03 -1.37
N ALA A 121 20.36 18.32 -2.58
CA ALA A 121 19.28 19.29 -2.77
C ALA A 121 17.96 18.77 -2.19
N GLU A 122 17.13 19.69 -1.69
CA GLU A 122 15.80 19.37 -1.20
C GLU A 122 14.91 18.80 -2.32
N LEU A 123 14.25 17.69 -2.00
CA LEU A 123 13.34 16.98 -2.89
C LEU A 123 11.90 17.43 -2.65
N ASN A 124 11.14 17.58 -3.74
CA ASN A 124 9.71 17.84 -3.70
C ASN A 124 8.95 16.51 -3.68
N PRO A 125 8.15 16.21 -2.65
CA PRO A 125 7.41 14.94 -2.57
C PRO A 125 6.39 14.71 -3.70
N SER A 126 5.92 15.77 -4.37
CA SER A 126 5.02 15.66 -5.54
C SER A 126 5.72 15.19 -6.81
N VAL A 127 7.05 15.25 -6.86
CA VAL A 127 7.81 15.04 -8.10
C VAL A 127 8.54 13.71 -7.99
N GLY A 128 7.96 12.67 -8.60
CA GLY A 128 8.51 11.33 -8.57
C GLY A 128 7.69 10.35 -9.39
N GLU A 129 8.06 9.08 -9.30
CA GLU A 129 7.34 7.98 -9.95
C GLU A 129 7.40 6.69 -9.12
N TRP A 130 6.39 5.84 -9.28
CA TRP A 130 6.35 4.52 -8.67
C TRP A 130 7.20 3.54 -9.48
N VAL A 131 8.33 3.12 -8.92
CA VAL A 131 9.27 2.18 -9.58
C VAL A 131 9.21 0.82 -8.91
N ALA A 132 8.99 -0.23 -9.71
CA ALA A 132 9.00 -1.62 -9.25
C ALA A 132 10.44 -2.09 -9.00
N LYS A 133 10.72 -2.57 -7.78
CA LYS A 133 12.00 -3.22 -7.45
C LYS A 133 12.06 -4.67 -7.88
N ARG A 134 10.89 -5.30 -8.07
CA ARG A 134 10.75 -6.68 -8.57
C ARG A 134 9.93 -6.73 -9.88
N PRO A 135 10.43 -6.13 -10.97
CA PRO A 135 9.68 -6.02 -12.21
C PRO A 135 9.41 -7.37 -12.91
N ASP A 136 10.05 -8.45 -12.46
CA ASP A 136 9.78 -9.83 -12.89
C ASP A 136 8.37 -10.31 -12.50
N ILE A 137 7.80 -9.79 -11.41
CA ILE A 137 6.42 -10.06 -11.02
C ILE A 137 5.50 -9.13 -11.81
N THR A 138 4.61 -9.71 -12.62
CA THR A 138 3.72 -8.94 -13.51
C THR A 138 2.25 -9.11 -13.19
N ASP A 139 1.89 -10.14 -12.41
CA ASP A 139 0.51 -10.47 -12.03
C ASP A 139 0.04 -9.76 -10.76
N LYS A 140 0.97 -9.25 -9.93
CA LYS A 140 0.67 -8.59 -8.65
C LYS A 140 1.46 -7.31 -8.46
N ARG A 141 0.73 -6.23 -8.16
CA ARG A 141 1.32 -4.93 -7.86
C ARG A 141 1.24 -4.63 -6.37
N GLY A 142 2.34 -4.16 -5.80
CA GLY A 142 2.40 -3.70 -4.41
C GLY A 142 2.98 -2.31 -4.33
N TYR A 143 2.48 -1.48 -3.41
CA TYR A 143 2.90 -0.10 -3.26
C TYR A 143 3.25 0.16 -1.79
N HIS A 144 4.48 0.61 -1.56
CA HIS A 144 4.94 0.98 -0.23
C HIS A 144 4.64 2.46 0.03
N TYR A 145 3.65 2.73 0.88
CA TYR A 145 3.34 4.09 1.31
C TYR A 145 4.13 4.46 2.58
N SER A 146 4.83 5.58 2.54
CA SER A 146 5.66 6.05 3.65
C SER A 146 5.35 7.49 4.01
N GLN A 147 5.43 7.80 5.31
CA GLN A 147 5.36 9.18 5.80
C GLN A 147 6.54 10.03 5.30
N LEU A 148 7.65 9.39 4.90
CA LEU A 148 8.85 10.08 4.43
C LEU A 148 8.58 10.98 3.23
N PHE A 149 7.58 10.68 2.38
CA PHE A 149 7.19 11.52 1.26
C PHE A 149 5.80 12.18 1.44
N SER A 150 5.29 12.26 2.66
CA SER A 150 4.03 12.96 2.94
C SER A 150 4.18 14.48 2.85
N HIS A 151 3.21 15.14 2.23
CA HIS A 151 3.09 16.61 2.25
C HIS A 151 2.60 17.18 3.59
N PHE A 152 2.05 16.33 4.45
CA PHE A 152 1.43 16.73 5.71
C PHE A 152 2.32 16.45 6.92
N ILE A 153 3.41 15.71 6.73
CA ILE A 153 4.41 15.45 7.76
C ILE A 153 5.66 16.25 7.41
N ASN A 154 6.05 17.16 8.30
CA ASN A 154 7.33 17.82 8.17
C ASN A 154 8.44 16.79 8.40
N PRO A 155 9.49 16.80 7.56
CA PRO A 155 10.66 15.92 7.73
C PRO A 155 11.43 16.28 9.00
#